data_AF-A0A369R6E5-F1
#
_entry.id   AF-A0A369R6E5-F1
#
_cell.length_a   1.000
_cell.length_b   1.000
_cell.length_c   1.000
_cell.angle_alpha   90.00
_cell.angle_beta   90.00
_cell.angle_gamma   90.00
#
_symmetry.space_group_name_H-M   'P 1'
#
loop_
_entity.id
_entity.type
_entity.pdbx_description
1 polymer ?
#
loop_
_entity_poly.entity_id
_entity_poly.type
_entity_poly.pdbx_seq_one_letter_code
_entity_poly.pdbx_strand_id
1 'polypeptide(L)'
;MKAFILAAGFGSRLKPLTTYTPKPLIPVLNVPPICYSLALLKNAGIRRVICNVHYHAGQIREFLSANNSFGMDIHISEEREILGTGGGLKRCESLLDDAPFLLLNSDIIADFDLHALISQHERSGNAGTLMLFETPSARKIGDVGIHRNKAVDFRNMLNSGFRSDYLYAGAALLDPSIFRYLSSAFSSIVDTGFTGCISDNSLGFFRHAGFWQDIGTPRALLDANIRYRKPIMEHFQTMNTLLGTAPHLLPEDLLIARGARVNESVIGHGCRIGENSVIDHSILLPGSVIAKNTVIREQIIFPEGTLSVG
;
A
#
# COMPACT_ATOMS: atom_id res chain seq x y z
N MET A 1 7.16 11.34 16.80
CA MET A 1 6.27 10.28 16.27
C MET A 1 7.07 9.32 15.41
N LYS A 2 6.75 8.02 15.49
CA LYS A 2 7.29 6.95 14.63
C LYS A 2 6.17 6.42 13.73
N ALA A 3 6.52 5.68 12.70
CA ALA A 3 5.57 4.96 11.86
C ALA A 3 5.93 3.49 11.72
N PHE A 4 4.92 2.65 11.53
CA PHE A 4 5.03 1.24 11.22
C PHE A 4 4.38 0.98 9.86
N ILE A 5 5.13 0.39 8.93
CA ILE A 5 4.64 -0.02 7.61
C ILE A 5 4.47 -1.54 7.60
N LEU A 6 3.25 -1.99 7.28
CA LEU A 6 2.92 -3.39 7.05
C LEU A 6 3.36 -3.80 5.64
N ALA A 7 4.46 -4.55 5.52
CA ALA A 7 5.04 -4.99 4.25
C ALA A 7 5.38 -6.49 4.17
N ALA A 8 4.98 -7.29 5.17
CA ALA A 8 5.25 -8.73 5.22
C ALA A 8 4.28 -9.61 4.39
N GLY A 9 3.26 -9.02 3.76
CA GLY A 9 2.21 -9.79 3.08
C GLY A 9 2.69 -10.54 1.83
N PHE A 10 2.22 -11.78 1.65
CA PHE A 10 2.55 -12.61 0.47
C PHE A 10 2.03 -12.03 -0.87
N GLY A 11 0.98 -11.21 -0.83
CA GLY A 11 0.33 -10.72 -2.05
C GLY A 11 -0.19 -11.85 -2.95
N SER A 12 -0.70 -12.94 -2.37
CA SER A 12 -1.04 -14.18 -3.10
C SER A 12 -2.03 -13.99 -4.26
N ARG A 13 -2.90 -12.98 -4.19
CA ARG A 13 -3.86 -12.64 -5.26
C ARG A 13 -3.22 -12.03 -6.51
N LEU A 14 -1.98 -11.55 -6.40
CA LEU A 14 -1.20 -11.01 -7.52
C LEU A 14 -0.29 -12.07 -8.17
N LYS A 15 -0.37 -13.33 -7.76
CA LYS A 15 0.38 -14.39 -8.46
C LYS A 15 -0.02 -14.42 -9.94
N PRO A 16 0.94 -14.65 -10.85
CA PRO A 16 2.32 -15.07 -10.59
C PRO A 16 3.32 -13.93 -10.32
N LEU A 17 2.92 -12.64 -10.37
CA LEU A 17 3.84 -11.51 -10.18
C LEU A 17 4.58 -11.61 -8.84
N THR A 18 3.82 -11.91 -7.78
CA THR A 18 4.38 -12.01 -6.43
C THR A 18 5.30 -13.19 -6.23
N THR A 19 5.32 -14.19 -7.12
CA THR A 19 6.31 -15.28 -7.08
C THR A 19 7.75 -14.77 -7.22
N TYR A 20 7.94 -13.63 -7.89
CA TYR A 20 9.25 -13.09 -8.24
C TYR A 20 9.57 -11.78 -7.53
N THR A 21 8.55 -10.94 -7.28
CA THR A 21 8.72 -9.60 -6.70
C THR A 21 7.77 -9.43 -5.51
N PRO A 22 8.24 -9.02 -4.32
CA PRO A 22 7.34 -8.79 -3.19
C PRO A 22 6.36 -7.66 -3.53
N LYS A 23 5.11 -7.81 -3.09
CA LYS A 23 4.02 -6.87 -3.43
C LYS A 23 4.37 -5.38 -3.23
N PRO A 24 5.07 -4.96 -2.16
CA PRO A 24 5.44 -3.55 -1.97
C PRO A 24 6.38 -2.98 -3.05
N LEU A 25 6.97 -3.84 -3.89
CA LEU A 25 7.88 -3.48 -4.99
C LEU A 25 7.29 -3.69 -6.39
N ILE A 26 6.07 -4.19 -6.53
CA ILE A 26 5.40 -4.27 -7.85
C ILE A 26 4.95 -2.86 -8.24
N PRO A 27 5.56 -2.22 -9.25
CA PRO A 27 5.41 -0.80 -9.46
C PRO A 27 4.01 -0.41 -9.94
N VAL A 28 3.58 0.78 -9.52
CA VAL A 28 2.47 1.53 -10.10
C VAL A 28 3.05 2.80 -10.68
N LEU A 29 2.79 3.07 -11.96
CA LEU A 29 3.36 4.20 -12.68
C LEU A 29 4.88 4.29 -12.48
N ASN A 30 5.53 3.14 -12.61
CA ASN A 30 6.98 2.97 -12.42
C ASN A 30 7.54 3.33 -11.04
N VAL A 31 6.68 3.44 -10.02
CA VAL A 31 7.07 3.67 -8.63
C VAL A 31 6.60 2.51 -7.74
N PRO A 32 7.48 1.93 -6.92
CA PRO A 32 7.09 0.94 -5.90
C PRO A 32 6.05 1.47 -4.90
N PRO A 33 4.98 0.70 -4.59
CA PRO A 33 3.94 1.05 -3.62
C PRO A 33 4.47 1.56 -2.27
N ILE A 34 5.55 0.97 -1.75
CA ILE A 34 6.18 1.41 -0.49
C ILE A 34 6.65 2.88 -0.54
N CYS A 35 7.05 3.38 -1.71
CA CYS A 35 7.46 4.78 -1.88
C CYS A 35 6.29 5.75 -1.69
N TYR A 36 5.07 5.38 -2.04
CA TYR A 36 3.89 6.21 -1.78
C TYR A 36 3.66 6.37 -0.28
N SER A 37 3.76 5.29 0.50
CA SER A 37 3.68 5.35 1.97
C SER A 37 4.82 6.17 2.57
N LEU A 38 6.06 5.99 2.10
CA LEU A 38 7.21 6.77 2.57
C LEU A 38 7.08 8.26 2.22
N ALA A 39 6.54 8.61 1.05
CA ALA A 39 6.29 9.98 0.64
C ALA A 39 5.25 10.65 1.55
N LEU A 40 4.14 9.98 1.86
CA LEU A 40 3.13 10.47 2.80
C LEU A 40 3.75 10.76 4.17
N LEU A 41 4.53 9.80 4.70
CA LEU A 41 5.22 9.96 5.98
C LEU A 41 6.23 11.12 5.94
N LYS A 42 6.99 11.23 4.85
CA LYS A 42 8.00 12.27 4.70
C LYS A 42 7.36 13.65 4.61
N ASN A 43 6.25 13.77 3.90
CA ASN A 43 5.44 14.98 3.83
C ASN A 43 4.90 15.37 5.21
N ALA A 44 4.46 14.40 6.02
CA ALA A 44 4.00 14.61 7.39
C ALA A 44 5.11 14.91 8.43
N GLY A 45 6.36 15.07 7.99
CA GLY A 45 7.50 15.32 8.89
C GLY A 45 8.00 14.08 9.65
N ILE A 46 7.50 12.88 9.34
CA ILE A 46 7.89 11.63 10.00
C ILE A 46 9.09 11.04 9.26
N ARG A 47 10.12 10.64 10.00
CA ARG A 47 11.40 10.15 9.45
C ARG A 47 11.86 8.82 10.03
N ARG A 48 11.28 8.38 11.16
CA ARG A 48 11.59 7.12 11.84
C ARG A 48 10.51 6.10 11.51
N VAL A 49 10.87 5.06 10.78
CA VAL A 49 9.94 4.06 10.23
C VAL A 49 10.40 2.67 10.61
N ILE A 50 9.49 1.85 11.10
CA ILE A 50 9.67 0.41 11.22
C ILE A 50 8.91 -0.24 10.08
N CYS A 51 9.51 -1.18 9.38
CA CYS A 51 8.90 -1.89 8.25
C CYS A 51 9.05 -3.39 8.47
N ASN A 52 7.95 -4.12 8.67
CA ASN A 52 8.04 -5.57 8.76
C ASN A 52 8.08 -6.21 7.37
N VAL A 53 8.91 -7.23 7.22
CA VAL A 53 9.09 -7.94 5.96
C VAL A 53 9.12 -9.44 6.20
N HIS A 54 8.68 -10.23 5.23
CA HIS A 54 8.73 -11.69 5.31
C HIS A 54 9.07 -12.26 3.92
N TYR A 55 8.12 -12.18 3.00
CA TYR A 55 8.27 -12.74 1.67
C TYR A 55 9.18 -11.86 0.79
N HIS A 56 10.22 -12.48 0.20
CA HIS A 56 11.30 -11.78 -0.52
C HIS A 56 11.92 -10.59 0.24
N ALA A 57 12.09 -10.72 1.56
CA ALA A 57 12.65 -9.68 2.43
C ALA A 57 13.97 -9.07 1.93
N GLY A 58 14.84 -9.89 1.33
CA GLY A 58 16.11 -9.45 0.73
C GLY A 58 15.92 -8.36 -0.34
N GLN A 59 14.94 -8.50 -1.23
CA GLN A 59 14.69 -7.51 -2.29
C GLN A 59 14.22 -6.17 -1.71
N ILE A 60 13.39 -6.17 -0.66
CA ILE A 60 12.97 -4.93 0.02
C ILE A 60 14.17 -4.25 0.68
N ARG A 61 15.04 -5.03 1.33
CA ARG A 61 16.27 -4.52 1.96
C ARG A 61 17.22 -3.90 0.93
N GLU A 62 17.47 -4.60 -0.17
CA GLU A 62 18.31 -4.13 -1.28
C GLU A 62 17.73 -2.85 -1.90
N PHE A 63 16.42 -2.83 -2.17
CA PHE A 63 15.74 -1.65 -2.71
C PHE A 63 15.90 -0.43 -1.80
N LEU A 64 15.62 -0.56 -0.50
CA LEU A 64 15.75 0.55 0.44
C LEU A 64 17.21 1.00 0.57
N SER A 65 18.16 0.06 0.64
CA SER A 65 19.59 0.37 0.72
C SER A 65 20.10 1.09 -0.53
N ALA A 66 19.71 0.64 -1.73
CA ALA A 66 20.12 1.25 -2.99
C ALA A 66 19.62 2.69 -3.14
N ASN A 67 18.51 3.03 -2.48
CA ASN A 67 17.94 4.37 -2.44
C ASN A 67 18.36 5.18 -1.19
N ASN A 68 19.39 4.72 -0.45
CA ASN A 68 19.85 5.34 0.81
C ASN A 68 18.69 5.60 1.79
N SER A 69 17.73 4.67 1.86
CA SER A 69 16.48 4.75 2.63
C SER A 69 15.73 6.08 2.44
N PHE A 70 15.92 6.74 1.29
CA PHE A 70 15.38 8.06 0.98
C PHE A 70 15.69 9.14 2.05
N GLY A 71 16.83 9.00 2.75
CA GLY A 71 17.23 9.87 3.85
C GLY A 71 16.36 9.75 5.11
N MET A 72 15.65 8.63 5.26
CA MET A 72 14.85 8.28 6.45
C MET A 72 15.59 7.22 7.29
N ASP A 73 15.27 7.17 8.58
CA ASP A 73 15.69 6.11 9.50
C ASP A 73 14.69 4.96 9.42
N ILE A 74 14.99 3.95 8.59
CA ILE A 74 14.11 2.81 8.33
C ILE A 74 14.69 1.54 8.96
N HIS A 75 14.02 1.04 9.99
CA HIS A 75 14.32 -0.24 10.61
C HIS A 75 13.51 -1.36 9.96
N ILE A 76 14.19 -2.35 9.37
CA ILE A 76 13.54 -3.52 8.77
C ILE A 76 13.43 -4.64 9.82
N SER A 77 12.20 -5.02 10.17
CA SER A 77 11.93 -6.16 11.05
C SER A 77 11.55 -7.39 10.22
N GLU A 78 12.49 -8.32 10.07
CA GLU A 78 12.28 -9.54 9.30
C GLU A 78 11.58 -10.63 10.12
N GLU A 79 10.47 -11.12 9.60
CA GLU A 79 9.68 -12.24 10.09
C GLU A 79 10.20 -13.52 9.44
N ARG A 80 10.78 -14.43 10.24
CA ARG A 80 11.18 -15.76 9.73
C ARG A 80 9.96 -16.64 9.43
N GLU A 81 8.96 -16.53 10.29
CA GLU A 81 7.63 -17.09 10.12
C GLU A 81 6.64 -15.93 10.09
N ILE A 82 5.63 -16.00 9.23
CA ILE A 82 4.62 -14.93 9.12
C ILE A 82 3.87 -14.77 10.46
N LEU A 83 3.94 -13.59 11.06
CA LEU A 83 3.32 -13.27 12.36
C LEU A 83 1.96 -12.59 12.21
N GLY A 84 1.50 -12.37 10.99
CA GLY A 84 0.30 -11.56 10.73
C GLY A 84 0.53 -10.08 11.06
N THR A 85 -0.49 -9.26 10.80
CA THR A 85 -0.37 -7.79 10.91
C THR A 85 -0.23 -7.32 12.35
N GLY A 86 -0.89 -7.98 13.29
CA GLY A 86 -0.80 -7.69 14.73
C GLY A 86 0.48 -8.24 15.35
N GLY A 87 0.91 -9.45 14.94
CA GLY A 87 2.10 -10.08 15.50
C GLY A 87 3.41 -9.41 15.06
N GLY A 88 3.51 -9.03 13.79
CA GLY A 88 4.62 -8.23 13.29
C GLY A 88 4.74 -6.88 14.00
N LEU A 89 3.60 -6.23 14.27
CA LEU A 89 3.53 -5.00 15.04
C LEU A 89 3.96 -5.22 16.50
N LYS A 90 3.41 -6.23 17.19
CA LYS A 90 3.76 -6.55 18.59
C LYS A 90 5.23 -6.86 18.77
N ARG A 91 5.85 -7.58 17.82
CA ARG A 91 7.29 -7.87 17.85
C ARG A 91 8.17 -6.61 17.86
N CYS A 92 7.65 -5.50 17.33
CA CYS A 92 8.34 -4.21 17.26
C CYS A 92 7.89 -3.21 18.34
N GLU A 93 7.14 -3.65 19.35
CA GLU A 93 6.63 -2.79 20.43
C GLU A 93 7.75 -1.95 21.07
N SER A 94 8.87 -2.57 21.44
CA SER A 94 10.02 -1.87 22.04
C SER A 94 10.68 -0.83 21.11
N LEU A 95 10.44 -0.91 19.79
CA LEU A 95 10.96 0.04 18.82
C LEU A 95 10.03 1.23 18.59
N LEU A 96 8.78 1.20 19.08
CA LEU A 96 7.77 2.24 18.82
C LEU A 96 7.67 3.29 19.94
N ASP A 97 8.41 3.11 21.03
CA ASP A 97 8.39 3.94 22.26
C ASP A 97 7.00 4.01 22.93
N ASP A 98 6.89 4.70 24.06
CA ASP A 98 5.64 4.92 24.80
C ASP A 98 4.82 6.12 24.24
N ALA A 99 4.84 6.33 22.92
CA ALA A 99 4.13 7.43 22.25
C ALA A 99 3.23 6.94 21.10
N PRO A 100 2.19 7.69 20.72
CA PRO A 100 1.37 7.34 19.57
C PRO A 100 2.20 7.21 18.30
N PHE A 101 1.85 6.24 17.46
CA PHE A 101 2.56 5.95 16.21
C PHE A 101 1.57 5.73 15.05
N LEU A 102 2.02 6.07 13.84
CA LEU A 102 1.24 5.80 12.64
C LEU A 102 1.43 4.35 12.20
N LEU A 103 0.35 3.73 11.76
CA LEU A 103 0.36 2.45 11.07
C LEU A 103 -0.09 2.68 9.62
N LEU A 104 0.66 2.16 8.65
CA LEU A 104 0.29 2.19 7.24
C LEU A 104 0.42 0.81 6.61
N ASN A 105 -0.49 0.48 5.71
CA ASN A 105 -0.30 -0.59 4.74
C ASN A 105 0.64 -0.11 3.61
N SER A 106 1.50 -1.00 3.12
CA SER A 106 2.44 -0.70 2.02
C SER A 106 1.84 -0.83 0.61
N ASP A 107 0.58 -1.23 0.50
CA ASP A 107 -0.09 -1.63 -0.74
C ASP A 107 -1.34 -0.81 -1.05
N ILE A 108 -1.38 0.42 -0.54
CA ILE A 108 -2.45 1.39 -0.73
C ILE A 108 -1.85 2.66 -1.32
N ILE A 109 -2.45 3.17 -2.38
CA ILE A 109 -2.12 4.46 -2.98
C ILE A 109 -3.28 5.41 -2.67
N ALA A 110 -3.03 6.39 -1.81
CA ALA A 110 -4.02 7.35 -1.37
C ALA A 110 -3.38 8.67 -0.97
N ASP A 111 -4.09 9.78 -1.15
CA ASP A 111 -3.69 11.14 -0.79
C ASP A 111 -4.03 11.46 0.69
N PHE A 112 -3.68 10.55 1.60
CA PHE A 112 -4.04 10.70 3.01
C PHE A 112 -3.50 11.99 3.63
N ASP A 113 -4.39 12.76 4.25
CA ASP A 113 -4.01 13.84 5.16
C ASP A 113 -3.65 13.27 6.54
N LEU A 114 -2.37 12.92 6.70
CA LEU A 114 -1.85 12.39 7.95
C LEU A 114 -1.86 13.43 9.08
N HIS A 115 -1.77 14.73 8.76
CA HIS A 115 -1.85 15.78 9.78
C HIS A 115 -3.26 15.88 10.37
N ALA A 116 -4.29 15.76 9.51
CA ALA A 116 -5.68 15.72 9.95
C ALA A 116 -6.00 14.47 10.77
N LEU A 117 -5.46 13.31 10.37
CA LEU A 117 -5.57 12.07 11.16
C LEU A 117 -4.96 12.23 12.56
N ILE A 118 -3.75 12.77 12.64
CA ILE A 118 -3.04 13.02 13.91
C ILE A 118 -3.86 13.98 14.79
N SER A 119 -4.28 15.11 14.22
CA SER A 119 -5.05 16.12 14.94
C SER A 119 -6.39 15.58 15.45
N GLN A 120 -7.04 14.71 14.67
CA GLN A 120 -8.29 14.07 15.06
C GLN A 120 -8.09 13.11 16.23
N HIS A 121 -7.03 12.32 16.21
CA HIS A 121 -6.69 11.40 17.28
C HIS A 121 -6.44 12.15 18.60
N GLU A 122 -5.58 13.17 18.57
CA GLU A 122 -5.23 14.00 19.73
C GLU A 122 -6.46 14.63 20.39
N ARG A 123 -7.42 15.12 19.59
CA ARG A 123 -8.68 15.68 20.12
C ARG A 123 -9.63 14.65 20.71
N SER A 124 -9.52 13.39 20.28
CA SER A 124 -10.54 12.37 20.56
C SER A 124 -10.31 11.61 21.87
N GLY A 125 -9.07 11.55 22.35
CA GLY A 125 -8.69 10.73 23.51
C GLY A 125 -8.92 9.22 23.32
N ASN A 126 -9.06 8.76 22.08
CA ASN A 126 -9.22 7.35 21.73
C ASN A 126 -7.86 6.65 21.66
N ALA A 127 -7.78 5.39 22.06
CA ALA A 127 -6.59 4.56 21.90
C ALA A 127 -6.23 4.28 20.43
N GLY A 128 -7.19 4.41 19.52
CA GLY A 128 -6.94 4.31 18.08
C GLY A 128 -7.85 5.22 17.27
N THR A 129 -7.33 5.73 16.17
CA THR A 129 -8.11 6.48 15.17
C THR A 129 -7.80 5.93 13.78
N LEU A 130 -8.82 5.33 13.16
CA LEU A 130 -8.72 4.72 11.84
C LEU A 130 -8.91 5.77 10.74
N MET A 131 -8.17 5.65 9.65
CA MET A 131 -8.54 6.25 8.37
C MET A 131 -9.62 5.38 7.72
N LEU A 132 -10.80 5.94 7.48
CA LEU A 132 -11.90 5.26 6.80
C LEU A 132 -12.14 5.84 5.42
N PHE A 133 -12.47 4.99 4.45
CA PHE A 133 -12.83 5.39 3.09
C PHE A 133 -14.23 4.90 2.75
N GLU A 134 -15.06 5.77 2.15
CA GLU A 134 -16.43 5.46 1.78
C GLU A 134 -16.49 4.88 0.36
N THR A 135 -17.10 3.71 0.19
CA THR A 135 -17.27 3.09 -1.13
C THR A 135 -18.46 2.15 -1.17
N PRO A 136 -19.22 2.10 -2.28
CA PRO A 136 -20.31 1.13 -2.44
C PRO A 136 -19.83 -0.33 -2.40
N SER A 137 -18.52 -0.57 -2.56
CA SER A 137 -17.93 -1.91 -2.48
C SER A 137 -17.49 -2.31 -1.06
N ALA A 138 -17.69 -1.45 -0.04
CA ALA A 138 -17.17 -1.67 1.30
C ALA A 138 -17.55 -3.05 1.84
N ARG A 139 -18.82 -3.46 1.70
CA ARG A 139 -19.32 -4.76 2.17
C ARG A 139 -18.63 -5.97 1.53
N LYS A 140 -18.15 -5.83 0.28
CA LYS A 140 -17.44 -6.91 -0.44
C LYS A 140 -15.98 -7.01 -0.01
N ILE A 141 -15.38 -5.88 0.35
CA ILE A 141 -13.95 -5.78 0.70
C ILE A 141 -13.74 -6.06 2.19
N GLY A 142 -14.53 -5.40 3.03
CA GLY A 142 -14.46 -5.48 4.48
C GLY A 142 -14.93 -4.18 5.10
N ASP A 143 -16.23 -4.06 5.33
CA ASP A 143 -16.82 -2.85 5.88
C ASP A 143 -16.61 -2.73 7.39
N VAL A 144 -16.71 -1.50 7.87
CA VAL A 144 -16.61 -1.13 9.28
C VAL A 144 -18.00 -0.76 9.78
N GLY A 145 -18.44 -1.39 10.87
CA GLY A 145 -19.64 -0.99 11.60
C GLY A 145 -19.38 0.30 12.37
N ILE A 146 -20.27 1.28 12.26
CA ILE A 146 -20.13 2.57 12.94
C ILE A 146 -21.33 2.83 13.85
N HIS A 147 -21.06 3.25 15.08
CA HIS A 147 -22.06 3.73 16.03
C HIS A 147 -21.51 4.88 16.88
N ARG A 148 -22.27 5.97 17.05
CA ARG A 148 -21.91 7.14 17.88
C ARG A 148 -20.48 7.65 17.65
N ASN A 149 -20.09 7.83 16.38
CA ASN A 149 -18.74 8.27 15.95
C ASN A 149 -17.58 7.34 16.35
N LYS A 150 -17.86 6.06 16.62
CA LYS A 150 -16.84 5.02 16.84
C LYS A 150 -16.99 3.91 15.83
N ALA A 151 -15.86 3.29 15.49
CA ALA A 151 -15.88 1.97 14.87
C ALA A 151 -16.27 0.97 15.95
N VAL A 152 -17.23 0.09 15.65
CA VAL A 152 -17.77 -0.89 16.60
C VAL A 152 -17.75 -2.33 16.09
N ASP A 153 -17.42 -2.52 14.81
CA ASP A 153 -17.33 -3.85 14.22
C ASP A 153 -16.52 -3.81 12.93
N PHE A 154 -16.00 -4.96 12.50
CA PHE A 154 -15.41 -5.16 11.20
C PHE A 154 -16.06 -6.39 10.58
N ARG A 155 -16.63 -6.26 9.37
CA ARG A 155 -17.29 -7.37 8.66
C ARG A 155 -18.42 -8.05 9.47
N ASN A 156 -19.02 -7.35 10.43
CA ASN A 156 -19.99 -7.92 11.38
C ASN A 156 -19.47 -9.14 12.15
N MET A 157 -18.17 -9.21 12.40
CA MET A 157 -17.53 -10.32 13.11
C MET A 157 -17.98 -10.40 14.57
N LEU A 158 -18.32 -9.26 15.18
CA LEU A 158 -18.82 -9.19 16.56
C LEU A 158 -20.35 -9.35 16.64
N ASN A 159 -21.03 -9.58 15.51
CA ASN A 159 -22.48 -9.67 15.42
C ASN A 159 -23.22 -8.46 16.00
N SER A 160 -22.62 -7.27 15.91
CA SER A 160 -23.20 -6.04 16.44
C SER A 160 -24.42 -5.55 15.66
N GLY A 161 -24.58 -6.00 14.41
CA GLY A 161 -25.62 -5.54 13.48
C GLY A 161 -25.32 -4.17 12.85
N PHE A 162 -24.30 -3.45 13.32
CA PHE A 162 -23.89 -2.18 12.74
C PHE A 162 -23.02 -2.41 11.51
N ARG A 163 -23.40 -1.76 10.40
CA ARG A 163 -22.71 -1.79 9.11
C ARG A 163 -22.66 -0.37 8.55
N SER A 164 -21.73 -0.11 7.65
CA SER A 164 -21.68 1.16 6.91
C SER A 164 -21.07 0.95 5.52
N ASP A 165 -21.04 2.00 4.72
CA ASP A 165 -20.33 2.00 3.43
C ASP A 165 -18.87 2.42 3.58
N TYR A 166 -18.31 2.39 4.80
CA TYR A 166 -16.91 2.65 5.07
C TYR A 166 -16.09 1.36 5.19
N LEU A 167 -14.85 1.39 4.70
CA LEU A 167 -13.82 0.38 4.95
C LEU A 167 -12.62 1.00 5.67
N TYR A 168 -11.81 0.16 6.33
CA TYR A 168 -10.50 0.58 6.83
C TYR A 168 -9.54 0.84 5.68
N ALA A 169 -9.14 2.10 5.52
CA ALA A 169 -8.38 2.55 4.35
C ALA A 169 -6.91 2.12 4.36
N GLY A 170 -6.43 1.48 5.43
CA GLY A 170 -5.04 1.04 5.54
C GLY A 170 -4.10 2.03 6.23
N ALA A 171 -4.64 3.05 6.92
CA ALA A 171 -3.87 3.92 7.80
C ALA A 171 -4.57 4.11 9.16
N ALA A 172 -3.81 4.15 10.26
CA ALA A 172 -4.33 4.46 11.59
C ALA A 172 -3.29 5.20 12.42
N LEU A 173 -3.74 5.99 13.39
CA LEU A 173 -2.90 6.45 14.51
C LEU A 173 -3.28 5.67 15.77
N LEU A 174 -2.30 5.09 16.44
CA LEU A 174 -2.50 4.14 17.53
C LEU A 174 -1.67 4.51 18.76
N ASP A 175 -2.29 4.40 19.92
CA ASP A 175 -1.61 4.50 21.21
C ASP A 175 -0.92 3.16 21.57
N PRO A 176 0.16 3.20 22.37
CA PRO A 176 0.84 1.99 22.87
C PRO A 176 -0.10 1.01 23.59
N SER A 177 -1.23 1.47 24.13
CA SER A 177 -2.22 0.59 24.75
C SER A 177 -2.76 -0.50 23.82
N ILE A 178 -2.65 -0.33 22.49
CA ILE A 178 -3.02 -1.38 21.52
C ILE A 178 -2.27 -2.69 21.75
N PHE A 179 -1.01 -2.63 22.24
CA PHE A 179 -0.14 -3.79 22.36
C PHE A 179 -0.61 -4.80 23.41
N ARG A 180 -1.51 -4.42 24.34
CA ARG A 180 -2.09 -5.35 25.33
C ARG A 180 -3.00 -6.41 24.70
N TYR A 181 -3.48 -6.16 23.49
CA TYR A 181 -4.36 -7.07 22.76
C TYR A 181 -3.63 -7.93 21.74
N LEU A 182 -2.38 -7.59 21.42
CA LEU A 182 -1.60 -8.27 20.39
C LEU A 182 -0.71 -9.35 21.00
N SER A 183 -0.47 -10.41 20.25
CA SER A 183 0.45 -11.50 20.59
C SER A 183 1.71 -11.41 19.73
N SER A 184 2.86 -11.84 20.24
CA SER A 184 4.10 -11.96 19.45
C SER A 184 4.10 -13.17 18.49
N ALA A 185 3.09 -14.04 18.59
CA ALA A 185 2.81 -15.09 17.61
C ALA A 185 1.89 -14.57 16.49
N PHE A 186 1.33 -15.45 15.66
CA PHE A 186 0.36 -15.04 14.64
C PHE A 186 -0.81 -14.27 15.26
N SER A 187 -0.95 -13.00 14.89
CA SER A 187 -1.99 -12.10 15.37
C SER A 187 -2.41 -11.15 14.26
N SER A 188 -3.72 -10.90 14.17
CA SER A 188 -4.33 -9.96 13.22
C SER A 188 -4.63 -8.66 13.94
N ILE A 189 -4.14 -7.53 13.42
CA ILE A 189 -4.41 -6.23 14.04
C ILE A 189 -5.89 -5.89 14.07
N VAL A 190 -6.67 -6.34 13.08
CA VAL A 190 -8.11 -6.14 13.04
C VAL A 190 -8.79 -7.03 14.08
N ASP A 191 -8.49 -8.33 14.05
CA ASP A 191 -9.25 -9.31 14.84
C ASP A 191 -8.90 -9.31 16.33
N THR A 192 -7.73 -8.76 16.69
CA THR A 192 -7.27 -8.67 18.09
C THR A 192 -7.07 -7.23 18.56
N GLY A 193 -6.28 -6.43 17.85
CA GLY A 193 -5.98 -5.05 18.25
C GLY A 193 -7.20 -4.13 18.21
N PHE A 194 -7.79 -3.96 17.02
CA PHE A 194 -8.92 -3.06 16.83
C PHE A 194 -10.17 -3.54 17.56
N THR A 195 -10.45 -4.84 17.57
CA THR A 195 -11.53 -5.42 18.39
C THR A 195 -11.30 -5.17 19.89
N GLY A 196 -10.06 -5.24 20.37
CA GLY A 196 -9.71 -4.83 21.74
C GLY A 196 -10.04 -3.37 22.03
N CYS A 197 -9.64 -2.45 21.15
CA CYS A 197 -10.02 -1.04 21.26
C CYS A 197 -11.55 -0.82 21.19
N ILE A 198 -12.27 -1.63 20.39
CA ILE A 198 -13.74 -1.61 20.35
C ILE A 198 -14.32 -2.01 21.71
N SER A 199 -13.80 -3.08 22.35
CA SER A 199 -14.26 -3.53 23.67
C SER A 199 -14.08 -2.45 24.74
N ASP A 200 -13.02 -1.66 24.64
CA ASP A 200 -12.76 -0.52 25.52
C ASP A 200 -13.51 0.76 25.10
N ASN A 201 -14.34 0.69 24.06
CA ASN A 201 -15.02 1.83 23.46
C ASN A 201 -14.03 2.98 23.17
N SER A 202 -12.89 2.67 22.55
CA SER A 202 -11.74 3.58 22.35
C SER A 202 -11.22 3.59 20.91
N LEU A 203 -12.02 3.12 19.94
CA LEU A 203 -11.68 3.12 18.52
C LEU A 203 -12.50 4.17 17.75
N GLY A 204 -11.87 5.32 17.50
CA GLY A 204 -12.42 6.39 16.68
C GLY A 204 -12.03 6.25 15.21
N PHE A 205 -12.43 7.23 14.40
CA PHE A 205 -12.02 7.32 13.01
C PHE A 205 -11.92 8.78 12.51
N PHE A 206 -11.19 8.93 11.40
CA PHE A 206 -11.18 10.08 10.52
C PHE A 206 -11.64 9.62 9.12
N ARG A 207 -12.48 10.40 8.46
CA ARG A 207 -13.02 10.05 7.14
C ARG A 207 -12.15 10.66 6.05
N HIS A 208 -11.55 9.80 5.23
CA HIS A 208 -10.86 10.20 4.01
C HIS A 208 -11.89 10.48 2.92
N ALA A 209 -11.79 11.66 2.29
CA ALA A 209 -12.66 12.06 1.18
C ALA A 209 -11.90 12.20 -0.16
N GLY A 210 -10.61 11.88 -0.18
CA GLY A 210 -9.75 11.99 -1.36
C GLY A 210 -9.66 10.72 -2.19
N PHE A 211 -8.58 10.61 -2.95
CA PHE A 211 -8.24 9.44 -3.74
C PHE A 211 -7.82 8.26 -2.86
N TRP A 212 -8.29 7.05 -3.21
CA TRP A 212 -7.88 5.81 -2.57
C TRP A 212 -7.93 4.65 -3.56
N GLN A 213 -6.86 3.86 -3.62
CA GLN A 213 -6.78 2.69 -4.47
C GLN A 213 -5.95 1.59 -3.79
N ASP A 214 -6.55 0.41 -3.62
CA ASP A 214 -5.79 -0.80 -3.32
C ASP A 214 -5.19 -1.40 -4.58
N ILE A 215 -4.09 -2.12 -4.44
CA ILE A 215 -3.46 -2.85 -5.56
C ILE A 215 -3.45 -4.35 -5.29
N GLY A 216 -4.49 -4.86 -4.63
CA GLY A 216 -4.55 -6.23 -4.12
C GLY A 216 -4.79 -7.31 -5.16
N THR A 217 -5.24 -6.94 -6.36
CA THR A 217 -5.55 -7.86 -7.45
C THR A 217 -4.96 -7.35 -8.75
N PRO A 218 -4.80 -8.22 -9.76
CA PRO A 218 -4.27 -7.78 -11.04
C PRO A 218 -5.16 -6.74 -11.73
N ARG A 219 -6.49 -6.87 -11.62
CA ARG A 219 -7.42 -5.84 -12.11
C ARG A 219 -7.18 -4.49 -11.41
N ALA A 220 -7.05 -4.49 -10.10
CA ALA A 220 -6.79 -3.27 -9.33
C ALA A 220 -5.42 -2.66 -9.67
N LEU A 221 -4.41 -3.49 -9.91
CA LEU A 221 -3.10 -3.04 -10.39
C LEU A 221 -3.18 -2.41 -11.80
N LEU A 222 -3.93 -3.01 -12.73
CA LEU A 222 -4.20 -2.41 -14.04
C LEU A 222 -4.93 -1.08 -13.89
N ASP A 223 -6.02 -1.06 -13.13
CA ASP A 223 -6.83 0.15 -12.95
C ASP A 223 -6.00 1.29 -12.31
N ALA A 224 -5.13 0.99 -11.34
CA ALA A 224 -4.22 1.98 -10.77
C ALA A 224 -3.29 2.62 -11.83
N ASN A 225 -2.70 1.80 -12.71
CA ASN A 225 -1.77 2.27 -13.74
C ASN A 225 -2.43 2.92 -14.95
N ILE A 226 -3.66 2.50 -15.29
CA ILE A 226 -4.34 2.92 -16.50
C ILE A 226 -5.47 3.89 -16.14
N ARG A 227 -6.51 3.43 -15.46
CA ARG A 227 -7.72 4.24 -15.18
C ARG A 227 -7.45 5.40 -14.23
N TYR A 228 -6.67 5.18 -13.19
CA TYR A 228 -6.43 6.14 -12.10
C TYR A 228 -5.07 6.84 -12.21
N ARG A 229 -4.41 6.77 -13.37
CA ARG A 229 -3.08 7.37 -13.55
C ARG A 229 -3.04 8.87 -13.28
N LYS A 230 -4.06 9.62 -13.75
CA LYS A 230 -4.12 11.09 -13.61
C LYS A 230 -4.16 11.52 -12.13
N PRO A 231 -5.13 11.08 -11.31
CA PRO A 231 -5.14 11.48 -9.91
C PRO A 231 -3.88 11.03 -9.16
N ILE A 232 -3.34 9.83 -9.43
CA ILE A 232 -2.09 9.40 -8.79
C ILE A 232 -0.93 10.33 -9.18
N MET A 233 -0.77 10.67 -10.46
CA MET A 233 0.27 11.59 -10.89
C MET A 233 0.10 12.98 -10.27
N GLU A 234 -1.13 13.49 -10.16
CA GLU A 234 -1.44 14.81 -9.57
C GLU A 234 -1.16 14.88 -8.06
N HIS A 235 -1.59 13.88 -7.29
CA HIS A 235 -1.40 13.89 -5.84
C HIS A 235 0.05 13.65 -5.41
N PHE A 236 0.85 13.00 -6.26
CA PHE A 236 2.21 12.58 -5.92
C PHE A 236 3.30 13.31 -6.71
N GLN A 237 3.00 14.49 -7.28
CA GLN A 237 4.00 15.32 -7.98
C GLN A 237 5.18 15.72 -7.06
N THR A 238 4.90 16.00 -5.79
CA THR A 238 5.91 16.37 -4.80
C THR A 238 6.83 15.21 -4.39
N MET A 239 6.49 13.98 -4.79
CA MET A 239 7.30 12.80 -4.49
C MET A 239 8.72 12.92 -5.06
N ASN A 240 8.90 13.57 -6.21
CA ASN A 240 10.23 13.76 -6.77
C ASN A 240 11.14 14.57 -5.82
N THR A 241 10.62 15.65 -5.25
CA THR A 241 11.34 16.46 -4.26
C THR A 241 11.59 15.69 -2.97
N LEU A 242 10.67 14.82 -2.57
CA LEU A 242 10.76 14.07 -1.31
C LEU A 242 11.69 12.86 -1.41
N LEU A 243 11.63 12.10 -2.50
CA LEU A 243 12.26 10.79 -2.65
C LEU A 243 13.20 10.68 -3.86
N GLY A 244 13.28 11.69 -4.72
CA GLY A 244 14.07 11.64 -5.96
C GLY A 244 13.42 10.83 -7.08
N THR A 245 12.12 10.52 -6.97
CA THR A 245 11.34 9.82 -8.01
C THR A 245 9.88 10.24 -7.95
N ALA A 246 9.16 10.15 -9.07
CA ALA A 246 7.73 10.41 -9.14
C ALA A 246 7.01 9.46 -10.12
N PRO A 247 5.69 9.27 -9.97
CA PRO A 247 4.90 8.46 -10.88
C PRO A 247 5.02 8.93 -12.35
N HIS A 248 5.33 8.02 -13.26
CA HIS A 248 5.49 8.32 -14.69
C HIS A 248 5.08 7.12 -15.56
N LEU A 249 4.67 7.41 -16.80
CA LEU A 249 4.17 6.39 -17.73
C LEU A 249 5.29 5.67 -18.47
N LEU A 250 6.29 6.42 -18.93
CA LEU A 250 7.39 5.95 -19.76
C LEU A 250 8.70 6.40 -19.13
N PRO A 251 9.73 5.55 -19.07
CA PRO A 251 11.02 5.95 -18.57
C PRO A 251 11.71 6.84 -19.61
N GLU A 252 12.62 7.70 -19.15
CA GLU A 252 13.32 8.65 -20.01
C GLU A 252 14.20 7.96 -21.07
N ASP A 253 14.66 6.75 -20.79
CA ASP A 253 15.53 5.93 -21.64
C ASP A 253 14.78 4.99 -22.60
N LEU A 254 13.43 5.08 -22.68
CA LEU A 254 12.65 4.17 -23.51
C LEU A 254 12.93 4.34 -25.00
N LEU A 255 13.43 3.27 -25.62
CA LEU A 255 13.57 3.19 -27.08
C LEU A 255 12.40 2.42 -27.70
N ILE A 256 11.59 3.12 -28.49
CA ILE A 256 10.49 2.52 -29.25
C ILE A 256 11.01 2.12 -30.64
N ALA A 257 10.95 0.83 -30.95
CA ALA A 257 11.38 0.32 -32.26
C ALA A 257 10.51 0.83 -33.41
N ARG A 258 11.05 0.78 -34.63
CA ARG A 258 10.36 1.28 -35.83
C ARG A 258 8.95 0.67 -35.97
N GLY A 259 7.96 1.54 -36.14
CA GLY A 259 6.55 1.15 -36.34
C GLY A 259 5.83 0.67 -35.07
N ALA A 260 6.52 0.56 -33.92
CA ALA A 260 5.87 0.24 -32.66
C ALA A 260 5.07 1.44 -32.13
N ARG A 261 3.94 1.15 -31.46
CA ARG A 261 3.04 2.17 -30.89
C ARG A 261 2.69 1.80 -29.45
N VAL A 262 2.71 2.81 -28.58
CA VAL A 262 2.33 2.71 -27.17
C VAL A 262 1.21 3.70 -26.92
N ASN A 263 0.03 3.21 -26.57
CA ASN A 263 -1.16 3.99 -26.35
C ASN A 263 -1.66 3.75 -24.92
N GLU A 264 -1.84 4.83 -24.14
CA GLU A 264 -2.47 4.78 -22.83
C GLU A 264 -1.97 3.64 -21.93
N SER A 265 -0.66 3.41 -21.95
CA SER A 265 0.02 2.27 -21.33
C SER A 265 1.19 2.73 -20.48
N VAL A 266 1.60 1.90 -19.52
CA VAL A 266 2.76 2.14 -18.65
C VAL A 266 3.86 1.18 -19.05
N ILE A 267 5.06 1.70 -19.31
CA ILE A 267 6.22 0.92 -19.72
C ILE A 267 7.29 1.07 -18.65
N GLY A 268 7.83 -0.04 -18.18
CA GLY A 268 8.90 -0.09 -17.19
C GLY A 268 10.29 0.14 -17.77
N HIS A 269 11.24 0.45 -16.88
CA HIS A 269 12.65 0.54 -17.24
C HIS A 269 13.18 -0.78 -17.81
N GLY A 270 14.07 -0.70 -18.79
CA GLY A 270 14.68 -1.87 -19.43
C GLY A 270 13.73 -2.70 -20.31
N CYS A 271 12.50 -2.22 -20.55
CA CYS A 271 11.60 -2.89 -21.48
C CYS A 271 12.07 -2.76 -22.94
N ARG A 272 11.84 -3.82 -23.74
CA ARG A 272 12.15 -3.84 -25.16
C ARG A 272 10.90 -4.14 -25.97
N ILE A 273 10.52 -3.24 -26.88
CA ILE A 273 9.32 -3.39 -27.72
C ILE A 273 9.76 -3.66 -29.16
N GLY A 274 9.37 -4.81 -29.71
CA GLY A 274 9.68 -5.18 -31.09
C GLY A 274 9.00 -4.28 -32.14
N GLU A 275 9.59 -4.24 -33.34
CA GLU A 275 9.06 -3.49 -34.50
C GLU A 275 7.60 -3.83 -34.80
N ASN A 276 6.85 -2.82 -35.24
CA ASN A 276 5.43 -2.92 -35.62
C ASN A 276 4.48 -3.45 -34.52
N SER A 277 4.92 -3.49 -33.26
CA SER A 277 4.09 -3.94 -32.14
C SER A 277 3.18 -2.82 -31.62
N VAL A 278 2.03 -3.19 -31.07
CA VAL A 278 1.06 -2.23 -30.49
C VAL A 278 0.79 -2.62 -29.05
N ILE A 279 1.05 -1.68 -28.14
CA ILE A 279 0.74 -1.80 -26.72
C ILE A 279 -0.37 -0.80 -26.40
N ASP A 280 -1.51 -1.28 -25.90
CA ASP A 280 -2.70 -0.47 -25.68
C ASP A 280 -3.32 -0.80 -24.32
N HIS A 281 -3.60 0.21 -23.49
CA HIS A 281 -4.19 0.06 -22.15
C HIS A 281 -3.52 -1.03 -21.28
N SER A 282 -2.19 -1.14 -21.34
CA SER A 282 -1.43 -2.26 -20.77
C SER A 282 -0.27 -1.79 -19.89
N ILE A 283 0.27 -2.70 -19.08
CA ILE A 283 1.47 -2.47 -18.27
C ILE A 283 2.56 -3.41 -18.76
N LEU A 284 3.75 -2.89 -19.03
CA LEU A 284 4.97 -3.68 -19.14
C LEU A 284 5.79 -3.41 -17.89
N LEU A 285 5.90 -4.38 -16.99
CA LEU A 285 6.74 -4.30 -15.81
C LEU A 285 8.24 -4.32 -16.21
N PRO A 286 9.14 -3.78 -15.36
CA PRO A 286 10.54 -3.61 -15.70
C PRO A 286 11.19 -4.86 -16.29
N GLY A 287 12.00 -4.67 -17.34
CA GLY A 287 12.70 -5.76 -18.04
C GLY A 287 11.86 -6.59 -19.01
N SER A 288 10.57 -6.30 -19.18
CA SER A 288 9.71 -7.05 -20.12
C SER A 288 10.16 -6.92 -21.59
N VAL A 289 10.08 -8.01 -22.35
CA VAL A 289 10.46 -8.05 -23.78
C VAL A 289 9.28 -8.47 -24.64
N ILE A 290 8.94 -7.63 -25.62
CA ILE A 290 7.87 -7.87 -26.59
C ILE A 290 8.47 -8.18 -27.96
N ALA A 291 8.03 -9.28 -28.58
CA ALA A 291 8.44 -9.67 -29.92
C ALA A 291 7.94 -8.68 -30.99
N LYS A 292 8.49 -8.79 -32.21
CA LYS A 292 8.03 -8.00 -33.37
C LYS A 292 6.59 -8.38 -33.75
N ASN A 293 5.84 -7.45 -34.34
CA ASN A 293 4.47 -7.65 -34.84
C ASN A 293 3.49 -8.19 -33.77
N THR A 294 3.68 -7.81 -32.50
CA THR A 294 2.85 -8.28 -31.38
C THR A 294 1.82 -7.21 -31.00
N VAL A 295 0.59 -7.62 -30.70
CA VAL A 295 -0.47 -6.73 -30.21
C VAL A 295 -0.85 -7.12 -28.79
N ILE A 296 -0.76 -6.17 -27.88
CA ILE A 296 -1.08 -6.33 -26.46
C ILE A 296 -2.18 -5.34 -26.11
N ARG A 297 -3.24 -5.83 -25.46
CA ARG A 297 -4.37 -5.02 -25.00
C ARG A 297 -4.81 -5.47 -23.62
N GLU A 298 -5.00 -4.52 -22.70
CA GLU A 298 -5.51 -4.77 -21.34
C GLU A 298 -4.80 -5.91 -20.61
N GLN A 299 -3.46 -5.92 -20.69
CA GLN A 299 -2.63 -6.98 -20.11
C GLN A 299 -1.51 -6.40 -19.24
N ILE A 300 -1.05 -7.23 -18.31
CA ILE A 300 0.13 -6.97 -17.49
C ILE A 300 1.22 -7.94 -17.93
N ILE A 301 2.34 -7.40 -18.41
CA ILE A 301 3.48 -8.15 -18.92
C ILE A 301 4.62 -7.99 -17.93
N PHE A 302 5.31 -9.07 -17.66
CA PHE A 302 6.47 -9.14 -16.78
C PHE A 302 7.50 -10.11 -17.41
N PRO A 303 8.78 -10.10 -16.97
CA PRO A 303 9.82 -10.88 -17.63
C PRO A 303 9.49 -12.37 -17.79
N GLU A 304 8.79 -12.95 -16.82
CA GLU A 304 8.45 -14.38 -16.79
C GLU A 304 7.10 -14.71 -17.44
N GLY A 305 6.32 -13.72 -17.92
CA GLY A 305 5.08 -14.00 -18.64
C GLY A 305 4.10 -12.84 -18.80
N THR A 306 2.86 -13.21 -19.08
CA THR A 306 1.73 -12.29 -19.29
C THR A 306 0.58 -12.68 -18.40
N LEU A 307 -0.10 -11.67 -17.85
CA LEU A 307 -1.32 -11.83 -17.09
C LEU A 307 -2.44 -11.01 -17.72
N SER A 308 -3.51 -11.70 -18.08
CA SER A 308 -4.75 -11.08 -18.56
C SER A 308 -5.64 -10.70 -17.38
N VAL A 309 -6.21 -9.50 -17.44
CA VAL A 309 -7.14 -8.98 -16.43
C VAL A 309 -8.58 -9.02 -16.97
N GLY A 310 -9.14 -10.23 -17.03
CA GLY A 310 -10.54 -10.44 -17.38
C GLY A 310 -11.51 -9.80 -16.38
#